data_AF-A0A946GER9-F1
#
_entry.id   AF-A0A946GER9-F1
#
_cell.length_a   1.000
_cell.length_b   1.000
_cell.length_c   1.000
_cell.angle_alpha   90.00
_cell.angle_beta   90.00
_cell.angle_gamma   90.00
#
_symmetry.space_group_name_H-M   'P 1'
#
loop_
_entity.id
_entity.type
_entity.pdbx_description
1 polymer ?
#
loop_
_entity_poly.entity_id
_entity_poly.type
_entity_poly.pdbx_seq_one_letter_code
_entity_poly.pdbx_strand_id
1 'polypeptide(L)' 'DRPETAPKGKNGAAANKKPKTVSVTVSMGVAQPSIEATDPDAVMKEADKALYKAKKAGRNRVVT' A
#
# COMPACT_ATOMS: atom_id res chain seq x y z
N ASP A 1 15.45 -8.50 41.23
CA ASP A 1 16.26 -9.58 40.62
C ASP A 1 15.52 -10.24 39.46
N ARG A 2 16.18 -10.34 38.29
CA ARG A 2 15.65 -10.95 37.07
C ARG A 2 16.50 -12.20 36.77
N PRO A 3 15.90 -13.40 36.65
CA PRO A 3 16.68 -14.62 36.60
C PRO A 3 17.45 -14.74 35.27
N GLU A 4 18.75 -15.05 35.38
CA GLU A 4 19.60 -15.50 34.29
C GLU A 4 19.44 -17.01 34.13
N THR A 5 18.91 -17.46 32.98
CA THR A 5 19.43 -18.59 32.19
C THR A 5 18.44 -18.94 31.07
N ALA A 6 18.94 -19.01 29.84
CA ALA A 6 18.17 -19.44 28.67
C ALA A 6 18.38 -20.95 28.43
N PRO A 7 17.33 -21.73 28.11
CA PRO A 7 17.51 -23.13 27.72
C PRO A 7 18.05 -23.23 26.28
N LYS A 8 19.11 -24.02 26.11
CA LYS A 8 19.81 -24.27 24.85
C LYS A 8 18.99 -25.20 23.95
N GLY A 9 18.26 -24.62 23.00
CA GLY A 9 17.44 -25.34 22.01
C GLY A 9 18.22 -25.78 20.77
N LYS A 10 18.67 -27.05 20.78
CA LYS A 10 18.92 -27.98 19.66
C LYS A 10 18.90 -27.42 18.23
N ASN A 11 20.10 -27.39 17.62
CA ASN A 11 20.38 -27.12 16.20
C ASN A 11 19.70 -28.18 15.29
N GLY A 12 18.44 -27.96 14.93
CA GLY A 12 17.85 -28.57 13.75
C GLY A 12 18.26 -27.76 12.52
N ALA A 13 18.80 -28.42 11.51
CA ALA A 13 19.21 -27.81 10.25
C ALA A 13 18.12 -26.86 9.73
N ALA A 14 18.37 -25.55 9.86
CA ALA A 14 17.50 -24.52 9.32
C ALA A 14 17.58 -24.63 7.79
N ALA A 15 16.64 -25.39 7.22
CA ALA A 15 16.38 -25.37 5.80
C ALA A 15 16.30 -23.91 5.38
N ASN A 16 17.21 -23.51 4.48
CA ASN A 16 17.35 -22.16 3.94
C ASN A 16 16.07 -21.78 3.18
N LYS A 17 15.00 -21.44 3.91
CA LYS A 17 13.75 -20.98 3.34
C LYS A 17 13.96 -19.52 2.95
N LYS A 18 14.25 -19.31 1.67
CA LYS A 18 14.22 -17.96 1.09
C LYS A 18 12.88 -17.30 1.43
N PRO A 19 12.86 -16.03 1.88
CA PRO A 19 11.62 -15.33 2.14
C PRO A 19 10.78 -15.26 0.86
N LYS A 20 9.49 -15.56 0.97
CA LYS A 20 8.54 -15.41 -0.14
C LYS A 20 8.23 -13.94 -0.34
N THR A 21 8.25 -13.47 -1.59
CA THR A 21 7.91 -12.10 -1.96
C THR A 21 6.67 -12.07 -2.85
N VAL A 22 5.96 -10.94 -2.85
CA VAL A 22 4.83 -10.66 -3.75
C VAL A 22 5.07 -9.33 -4.46
N SER A 23 4.53 -9.20 -5.67
CA SER A 23 4.53 -7.94 -6.42
C SER A 23 3.18 -7.24 -6.23
N VAL A 24 3.21 -5.95 -5.90
CA VAL A 24 2.02 -5.12 -5.66
C VAL A 24 2.13 -3.86 -6.48
N THR A 25 1.01 -3.44 -7.08
CA THR A 25 0.88 -2.17 -7.81
C THR A 25 -0.23 -1.33 -7.19
N VAL A 26 -0.11 0.00 -7.30
CA VAL A 26 -1.17 0.93 -6.90
C VAL A 26 -1.75 1.63 -8.12
N SER A 27 -3.02 2.02 -8.03
CA SER A 27 -3.64 2.97 -8.97
C SER A 27 -3.95 4.22 -8.18
N MET A 28 -3.78 5.40 -8.78
CA MET A 28 -3.91 6.68 -8.09
C MET A 28 -4.79 7.64 -8.89
N GLY A 29 -5.58 8.43 -8.19
CA GLY A 29 -6.32 9.56 -8.73
C GLY A 29 -5.79 10.84 -8.12
N VAL A 30 -5.66 11.89 -8.92
CA VAL A 30 -5.13 13.19 -8.48
C VAL A 30 -6.13 14.27 -8.87
N ALA A 31 -6.43 15.17 -7.94
CA ALA A 31 -7.24 16.34 -8.23
C ALA A 31 -6.64 17.56 -7.52
N GLN A 32 -7.02 18.74 -7.99
CA GLN A 32 -6.67 20.02 -7.41
C GLN A 32 -7.93 20.88 -7.24
N PRO A 33 -7.91 21.88 -6.33
CA PRO A 33 -9.00 22.84 -6.22
C PRO A 33 -9.34 23.49 -7.56
N SER A 34 -10.63 23.66 -7.82
CA SER A 34 -11.14 24.28 -9.05
C SER A 34 -12.38 25.12 -8.74
N ILE A 35 -12.93 25.81 -9.75
CA ILE A 35 -14.20 26.54 -9.63
C ILE A 35 -15.34 25.58 -9.24
N GLU A 36 -15.25 24.31 -9.63
CA GLU A 36 -16.26 23.27 -9.40
C GLU A 36 -15.99 22.46 -8.11
N ALA A 37 -14.75 22.49 -7.61
CA ALA A 37 -14.31 21.80 -6.41
C ALA A 37 -13.54 22.77 -5.50
N THR A 38 -14.28 23.64 -4.82
CA THR A 38 -13.72 24.74 -4.02
C THR A 38 -13.38 24.36 -2.59
N ASP A 39 -14.02 23.32 -2.05
CA ASP A 39 -13.76 22.79 -0.71
C ASP A 39 -12.96 21.46 -0.77
N PRO A 40 -12.28 21.08 0.33
CA PRO A 40 -11.48 19.87 0.36
C PRO A 40 -12.25 18.58 0.05
N ASP A 41 -13.51 18.46 0.49
CA ASP A 41 -14.30 17.24 0.26
C ASP A 41 -14.64 17.07 -1.22
N ALA A 42 -14.94 18.17 -1.91
CA ALA A 42 -15.14 18.18 -3.35
C ALA A 42 -13.87 17.76 -4.11
N VAL A 43 -12.69 18.27 -3.72
CA VAL A 43 -11.41 17.87 -4.33
C VAL A 43 -11.12 16.39 -4.09
N MET A 44 -11.38 15.88 -2.89
CA MET A 44 -11.23 14.46 -2.57
C MET A 44 -12.17 13.58 -3.40
N LYS A 45 -13.40 14.04 -3.65
CA LYS A 45 -14.36 13.33 -4.51
C LYS A 45 -13.88 13.26 -5.97
N GLU A 46 -13.30 14.34 -6.50
CA GLU A 46 -12.72 14.32 -7.85
C GLU A 46 -11.48 13.40 -7.93
N ALA A 47 -10.63 13.41 -6.90
CA ALA A 47 -9.50 12.48 -6.82
C ALA A 47 -9.98 11.01 -6.80
N ASP A 48 -11.05 10.69 -6.07
CA ASP A 48 -11.64 9.35 -6.07
C ASP A 48 -12.23 8.97 -7.45
N LYS A 49 -12.90 9.90 -8.13
CA LYS A 49 -13.37 9.67 -9.51
C LYS A 49 -12.20 9.35 -10.44
N ALA A 50 -11.11 10.10 -10.36
CA ALA A 50 -9.90 9.87 -11.14
C ALA A 50 -9.27 8.51 -10.80
N LEU A 51 -9.22 8.13 -9.53
CA LEU A 51 -8.76 6.82 -9.07
C LEU A 51 -9.60 5.69 -9.68
N TYR A 52 -10.91 5.86 -9.71
CA TYR A 52 -11.82 4.90 -10.32
C TYR A 52 -11.61 4.77 -11.83
N LYS A 53 -11.36 5.88 -12.53
CA LYS A 53 -10.95 5.87 -13.94
C LYS A 53 -9.65 5.10 -14.13
N ALA A 54 -8.63 5.33 -13.30
CA ALA A 54 -7.36 4.59 -13.34
C ALA A 54 -7.58 3.07 -13.20
N LYS A 55 -8.43 2.65 -12.27
CA LYS A 55 -8.81 1.24 -12.09
C LYS A 55 -9.50 0.65 -13.32
N LYS A 56 -10.47 1.38 -13.90
CA LYS A 56 -11.21 0.95 -15.10
C LYS A 56 -10.35 0.89 -16.35
N ALA A 57 -9.35 1.77 -16.47
CA ALA A 57 -8.47 1.83 -17.62
C ALA A 57 -7.35 0.77 -17.64
N GLY A 58 -7.30 -0.13 -16.64
CA GLY A 58 -6.34 -1.23 -16.58
C GLY A 58 -5.39 -1.21 -15.38
N ARG A 59 -5.65 -0.38 -14.36
CA ARG A 59 -4.85 -0.26 -13.12
C ARG A 59 -3.40 0.17 -13.40
N ASN A 60 -2.57 0.12 -12.33
CA ASN A 60 -1.14 0.46 -12.32
C ASN A 60 -0.82 1.78 -13.03
N ARG A 61 -1.57 2.85 -12.70
CA ARG A 61 -1.44 4.16 -13.34
C ARG A 61 -2.00 5.28 -12.49
N VAL A 62 -1.68 6.50 -12.90
CA VAL A 62 -2.20 7.75 -12.36
C VAL A 62 -3.17 8.35 -13.37
N VAL A 63 -4.29 8.89 -12.88
CA VAL A 63 -5.25 9.67 -13.68
C VAL A 63 -5.60 10.93 -12.91
N THR A 64 -5.84 12.02 -13.64
CA THR A 64 -6.31 13.32 -13.11
C THR A 64 -7.78 13.54 -13.44
#